data_AF-A0A443S421-F1
#
_entry.id   AF-A0A443S421-F1
#
_cell.length_a   1.000
_cell.length_b   1.000
_cell.length_c   1.000
_cell.angle_alpha   90.00
_cell.angle_beta   90.00
_cell.angle_gamma   90.00
#
_symmetry.space_group_name_H-M   'P 1'
#
loop_
_entity.id
_entity.type
_entity.pdbx_description
1 polymer ?
#
loop_
_entity_poly.entity_id
_entity_poly.type
_entity_poly.pdbx_seq_one_letter_code
_entity_poly.pdbx_strand_id
1 'polypeptide(L)'
;MELSFTFPEPPTVVYVKTTQFLKPLEWLSSGEHFIESIIANFLVLPKSVGIKFDEMKNNEHELDAPKAMIRIDLLYASQLIFQQQDIVTDRIPSTCCTISLENSGTFQTTSIESSNPIWKEYFTFPVTNEKVNLQINIYSRREDGKEQEPFIYKCADITQEADIVNGKEISIHISESKGRLQNGDLTFRVNTLLLSDSSQHLLNWLELKDYHFPSGVISVLVNEAVALQNLPVHEVLHSRSLHSFVRVTIGNQTCKTHSKHGNMPVWNQVFHFICTVVFNESIKFSVCAKIKKMEYELGFVDVPTRLVLSENNFQTSVYYPLQGISKDAYLSVTIKFKAIVAKKGFMNSLKSSEKRVIEAINAMTEIKTTKRESPSIPGPYSNGIQKLDDNQVHVLLRFRWQRAVPPNSAKVVINVIQALHIPKISGQLPNPYIVLELIDKETKQTLDRKQTVIKSMTSNPMFNETKYFENINEKKFDIYLLRISVYFKTVKNQHSKVAESTISLPLQPKENIFVYENWYSLVTSHRHTYGFTFIDQKSQMFEHEEAADEDSTRKFDISSLFETKQEKVIEQNPEESIPQKLRKYLGFEPTETKEKTS
;
A
#
# COMPACT_ATOMS: atom_id res chain seq x y z
N MET A 1 -22.35 32.71 -23.03
CA MET A 1 -21.32 33.51 -23.74
C MET A 1 -22.02 34.40 -24.75
N GLU A 2 -21.64 35.67 -24.87
CA GLU A 2 -22.24 36.63 -25.83
C GLU A 2 -21.18 37.04 -26.85
N LEU A 3 -21.40 36.74 -28.13
CA LEU A 3 -20.57 37.33 -29.19
C LEU A 3 -21.21 38.64 -29.61
N SER A 4 -20.47 39.72 -29.40
CA SER A 4 -20.87 41.07 -29.81
C SER A 4 -20.17 41.42 -31.12
N PHE A 5 -20.94 41.58 -32.19
CA PHE A 5 -20.45 42.04 -33.48
C PHE A 5 -20.71 43.53 -33.63
N THR A 6 -19.66 44.29 -33.96
CA THR A 6 -19.74 45.71 -34.31
C THR A 6 -18.77 45.99 -35.45
N PHE A 7 -19.09 46.93 -36.31
CA PHE A 7 -18.08 47.49 -37.20
C PHE A 7 -17.15 48.39 -36.38
N PRO A 8 -15.81 48.28 -36.55
CA PRO A 8 -14.87 49.14 -35.84
C PRO A 8 -14.89 50.58 -36.37
N GLU A 9 -15.23 50.76 -37.64
CA GLU A 9 -15.36 52.04 -38.33
C GLU A 9 -16.63 52.04 -39.20
N PRO A 10 -17.24 53.21 -39.51
CA PRO A 10 -18.46 53.28 -40.30
C PRO A 10 -18.26 52.63 -41.69
N PRO A 11 -19.02 51.57 -42.03
CA PRO A 11 -18.83 50.90 -43.31
C PRO A 11 -19.34 51.76 -44.46
N THR A 12 -18.71 51.62 -45.64
CA THR A 12 -19.19 52.27 -46.86
C THR A 12 -20.48 51.61 -47.35
N VAL A 13 -21.60 52.32 -47.24
CA VAL A 13 -22.89 51.88 -47.78
C VAL A 13 -22.94 52.26 -49.26
N VAL A 14 -22.80 51.28 -50.15
CA VAL A 14 -22.68 51.51 -51.61
C VAL A 14 -24.04 51.64 -52.31
N TYR A 15 -25.12 51.19 -51.66
CA TYR A 15 -26.44 51.16 -52.28
C TYR A 15 -27.56 51.23 -51.24
N VAL A 16 -28.39 52.25 -51.33
CA VAL A 16 -29.66 52.37 -50.60
C VAL A 16 -30.77 52.58 -51.61
N LYS A 17 -31.73 51.66 -51.67
CA LYS A 17 -32.94 51.81 -52.47
C LYS A 17 -34.12 52.05 -51.56
N THR A 18 -34.61 53.28 -51.49
CA THR A 18 -35.85 53.56 -50.78
C THR A 18 -37.05 53.16 -51.64
N THR A 19 -38.06 52.54 -51.03
CA THR A 19 -39.32 52.24 -51.73
C THR A 19 -40.50 52.61 -50.84
N GLN A 20 -41.59 53.08 -51.46
CA GLN A 20 -42.89 53.39 -50.86
C GLN A 20 -42.91 54.48 -49.77
N PHE A 21 -42.35 54.23 -48.57
CA PHE A 21 -42.57 55.06 -47.37
C PHE A 21 -41.64 56.28 -47.27
N LEU A 22 -40.42 56.18 -47.80
CA LEU A 22 -39.41 57.27 -47.76
C LEU A 22 -39.29 58.02 -49.09
N LYS A 23 -40.14 57.70 -50.08
CA LYS A 23 -40.23 58.39 -51.37
C LYS A 23 -40.43 59.92 -51.26
N PRO A 24 -41.18 60.43 -50.27
CA PRO A 24 -41.30 61.87 -50.04
C PRO A 24 -40.03 62.54 -49.52
N LEU A 25 -38.91 61.83 -49.33
CA LEU A 25 -37.60 62.40 -48.97
C LEU A 25 -36.65 62.47 -50.19
N GLU A 26 -37.02 61.92 -51.35
CA GLU A 26 -36.22 61.95 -52.59
C GLU A 26 -36.07 63.38 -53.18
N TRP A 27 -36.92 64.34 -52.81
CA TRP A 27 -36.79 65.74 -53.26
C TRP A 27 -35.65 66.50 -52.56
N LEU A 28 -35.13 65.96 -51.46
CA LEU A 28 -33.89 66.43 -50.87
C LEU A 28 -32.75 65.71 -51.58
N SER A 29 -31.99 66.41 -52.42
CA SER A 29 -30.82 65.89 -53.16
C SER A 29 -29.72 65.29 -52.26
N SER A 30 -29.88 65.34 -50.94
CA SER A 30 -29.00 64.80 -49.91
C SER A 30 -29.65 63.74 -49.03
N GLY A 31 -30.91 63.36 -49.30
CA GLY A 31 -31.68 62.42 -48.49
C GLY A 31 -31.10 61.01 -48.48
N GLU A 32 -30.61 60.55 -49.64
CA GLU A 32 -29.97 59.23 -49.76
C GLU A 32 -28.63 59.18 -49.01
N HIS A 33 -27.76 60.17 -49.20
CA HIS A 33 -26.50 60.29 -48.45
C HIS A 33 -26.68 60.46 -46.94
N PHE A 34 -27.74 61.15 -46.52
CA PHE A 34 -28.10 61.28 -45.12
C PHE A 34 -28.52 59.93 -44.53
N ILE A 35 -29.34 59.16 -45.27
CA ILE A 35 -29.75 57.81 -44.86
C ILE A 35 -28.54 56.85 -44.83
N GLU A 36 -27.65 56.91 -45.83
CA GLU A 36 -26.38 56.15 -45.86
C GLU A 36 -25.53 56.44 -44.62
N SER A 37 -25.39 57.72 -44.27
CA SER A 37 -24.61 58.16 -43.11
C SER A 37 -25.26 57.72 -41.79
N ILE A 38 -26.60 57.72 -41.70
CA ILE A 38 -27.32 57.19 -40.54
C ILE A 38 -27.08 55.68 -40.41
N ILE A 39 -27.21 54.93 -41.50
CA ILE A 39 -27.00 53.47 -41.50
C ILE A 39 -25.56 53.14 -41.11
N ALA A 40 -24.57 53.80 -41.72
CA ALA A 40 -23.16 53.58 -41.42
C ALA A 40 -22.81 53.86 -39.94
N ASN A 41 -23.35 54.95 -39.39
CA ASN A 41 -23.14 55.31 -37.98
C ASN A 41 -23.94 54.45 -36.99
N PHE A 42 -25.05 53.85 -37.43
CA PHE A 42 -25.82 52.93 -36.59
C PHE A 42 -25.15 51.57 -36.41
N LEU A 43 -24.25 51.19 -37.34
CA LEU A 43 -23.55 49.90 -37.35
C LEU A 43 -22.25 49.88 -36.53
N VAL A 44 -21.87 51.01 -35.94
CA VAL A 44 -20.68 51.17 -35.09
C VAL A 44 -21.04 51.37 -33.61
N LEU A 45 -20.02 51.36 -32.73
CA LEU A 45 -20.18 51.57 -31.29
C LEU A 45 -20.93 52.88 -30.99
N PRO A 46 -21.86 52.90 -30.00
CA PRO A 46 -22.08 51.88 -28.96
C PRO A 46 -23.06 50.76 -29.36
N LYS A 47 -23.52 50.72 -30.62
CA LYS A 47 -24.46 49.69 -31.08
C LYS A 47 -23.70 48.44 -31.47
N SER A 48 -24.14 47.30 -30.96
CA SER A 48 -23.62 46.00 -31.36
C SER A 48 -24.76 45.00 -31.50
N VAL A 49 -24.53 44.01 -32.35
CA VAL A 49 -25.41 42.84 -32.46
C VAL A 49 -24.84 41.79 -31.52
N GLY A 50 -25.47 41.65 -30.36
CA GLY A 50 -25.20 40.56 -29.42
C GLY A 50 -25.93 39.31 -29.87
N ILE A 51 -25.19 38.32 -30.36
CA ILE A 51 -25.74 36.97 -30.48
C ILE A 51 -25.57 36.32 -29.12
N LYS A 52 -26.68 36.28 -28.39
CA LYS A 52 -26.80 35.46 -27.19
C LYS A 52 -26.96 34.03 -27.64
N PHE A 53 -25.88 33.27 -27.49
CA PHE A 53 -26.03 31.83 -27.44
C PHE A 53 -26.80 31.54 -26.16
N ASP A 54 -27.83 30.69 -26.25
CA ASP A 54 -28.30 29.97 -25.07
C ASP A 54 -27.06 29.46 -24.33
N GLU A 55 -27.13 29.36 -23.01
CA GLU A 55 -26.13 28.64 -22.25
C GLU A 55 -26.12 27.17 -22.73
N MET A 56 -25.53 26.90 -23.91
CA MET A 56 -24.60 25.81 -24.10
C MET A 56 -23.77 25.93 -22.85
N LYS A 57 -24.06 25.06 -21.86
CA LYS A 57 -23.34 24.98 -20.60
C LYS A 57 -21.93 25.36 -20.94
N ASN A 58 -21.53 26.60 -20.61
CA ASN A 58 -20.15 26.94 -20.79
C ASN A 58 -19.50 25.80 -20.02
N ASN A 59 -18.53 25.14 -20.62
CA ASN A 59 -17.61 24.36 -19.81
C ASN A 59 -16.86 25.40 -18.95
N GLU A 60 -17.55 26.14 -18.05
CA GLU A 60 -17.11 26.17 -16.67
C GLU A 60 -16.70 24.74 -16.43
N HIS A 61 -15.39 24.53 -16.34
CA HIS A 61 -14.86 23.23 -16.01
C HIS A 61 -15.45 22.94 -14.63
N GLU A 62 -16.65 22.36 -14.63
CA GLU A 62 -17.38 21.99 -13.45
C GLU A 62 -16.40 21.14 -12.69
N LEU A 63 -16.15 21.54 -11.44
CA LEU A 63 -15.25 20.80 -10.58
C LEU A 63 -15.77 19.37 -10.58
N ASP A 64 -15.10 18.47 -11.30
CA ASP A 64 -15.50 17.06 -11.50
C ASP A 64 -15.31 16.33 -10.18
N ALA A 65 -16.16 16.68 -9.22
CA ALA A 65 -15.98 16.36 -7.84
C ALA A 65 -16.32 14.88 -7.66
N PRO A 66 -15.47 14.09 -7.00
CA PRO A 66 -15.67 12.67 -6.83
C PRO A 66 -17.06 12.37 -6.27
N LYS A 67 -17.68 11.33 -6.81
CA LYS A 67 -19.01 10.87 -6.38
C LYS A 67 -18.90 9.88 -5.22
N ALA A 68 -17.81 9.12 -5.20
CA ALA A 68 -17.54 8.11 -4.20
C ALA A 68 -16.05 8.08 -3.84
N MET A 69 -15.76 7.40 -2.75
CA MET A 69 -14.42 7.04 -2.35
C MET A 69 -14.36 5.54 -2.15
N ILE A 70 -13.41 4.89 -2.82
CA ILE A 70 -13.17 3.45 -2.68
C ILE A 70 -11.89 3.27 -1.88
N ARG A 71 -11.98 2.53 -0.78
CA ARG A 71 -10.83 2.08 0.00
C ARG A 71 -10.70 0.58 -0.09
N ILE A 72 -9.51 0.10 -0.42
CA ILE A 72 -9.20 -1.31 -0.54
C ILE A 72 -8.20 -1.68 0.55
N ASP A 73 -8.64 -2.53 1.48
CA ASP A 73 -7.78 -3.08 2.52
C ASP A 73 -7.17 -4.39 2.01
N LEU A 74 -5.85 -4.42 1.82
CA LEU A 74 -5.11 -5.65 1.54
C LEU A 74 -4.73 -6.29 2.88
N LEU A 75 -5.42 -7.38 3.23
CA LEU A 75 -5.38 -7.92 4.59
C LEU A 75 -4.26 -8.93 4.75
N TYR A 76 -4.38 -10.09 4.10
CA TYR A 76 -3.40 -11.16 4.14
C TYR A 76 -3.54 -12.07 2.92
N ALA A 77 -2.52 -12.88 2.68
CA ALA A 77 -2.63 -14.04 1.83
C ALA A 77 -2.22 -15.30 2.60
N SER A 78 -2.70 -16.45 2.18
CA SER A 78 -2.38 -17.74 2.79
C SER A 78 -1.95 -18.76 1.76
N GLN A 79 -1.05 -19.65 2.17
CA GLN A 79 -0.61 -20.79 1.38
C GLN A 79 -0.09 -20.40 -0.02
N LEU A 80 0.59 -19.26 -0.14
CA LEU A 80 1.18 -18.83 -1.41
C LEU A 80 2.32 -19.78 -1.82
N ILE A 81 2.24 -20.33 -3.04
CA ILE A 81 3.22 -21.25 -3.62
C ILE A 81 3.73 -20.69 -4.94
N PHE A 82 5.01 -20.33 -5.02
CA PHE A 82 5.65 -19.87 -6.26
C PHE A 82 6.48 -21.00 -6.90
N GLN A 83 6.42 -21.10 -8.23
CA GLN A 83 7.18 -22.01 -9.08
C GLN A 83 8.67 -21.61 -9.01
N GLN A 84 9.48 -22.46 -8.38
CA GLN A 84 10.91 -22.26 -8.28
C GLN A 84 11.60 -22.54 -9.63
N GLN A 85 12.43 -21.62 -10.10
CA GLN A 85 13.32 -21.83 -11.25
C GLN A 85 14.78 -22.09 -10.86
N ASP A 86 15.20 -21.73 -9.64
CA ASP A 86 16.59 -21.85 -9.22
C ASP A 86 16.74 -22.91 -8.14
N ILE A 87 17.45 -23.98 -8.50
CA ILE A 87 17.70 -25.20 -7.71
C ILE A 87 18.61 -24.93 -6.50
N VAL A 88 19.10 -23.69 -6.32
CA VAL A 88 20.24 -23.36 -5.46
C VAL A 88 19.90 -22.38 -4.31
N THR A 89 18.73 -21.76 -4.28
CA THR A 89 18.39 -20.79 -3.22
C THR A 89 17.16 -21.21 -2.43
N ASP A 90 17.35 -21.68 -1.19
CA ASP A 90 16.35 -21.90 -0.12
C ASP A 90 15.69 -20.58 0.37
N ARG A 91 15.40 -19.64 -0.55
CA ARG A 91 14.85 -18.34 -0.19
C ARG A 91 13.33 -18.40 -0.07
N ILE A 92 12.82 -17.90 1.05
CA ILE A 92 11.40 -17.63 1.25
C ILE A 92 11.03 -16.48 0.29
N PRO A 93 9.99 -16.62 -0.54
CA PRO A 93 9.60 -15.57 -1.47
C PRO A 93 9.18 -14.31 -0.71
N SER A 94 9.85 -13.19 -0.97
CA SER A 94 9.45 -11.86 -0.49
C SER A 94 8.23 -11.40 -1.28
N THR A 95 7.05 -11.49 -0.68
CA THR A 95 5.78 -11.27 -1.37
C THR A 95 5.30 -9.84 -1.18
N CYS A 96 4.84 -9.21 -2.26
CA CYS A 96 4.09 -7.96 -2.19
C CYS A 96 3.00 -7.93 -3.25
N CYS A 97 2.04 -7.05 -3.01
CA CYS A 97 0.91 -6.78 -3.87
C CYS A 97 1.00 -5.37 -4.45
N THR A 98 0.69 -5.24 -5.74
CA THR A 98 0.36 -3.97 -6.37
C THR A 98 -1.12 -3.88 -6.57
N ILE A 99 -1.63 -2.66 -6.48
CA ILE A 99 -3.03 -2.35 -6.66
C ILE A 99 -3.16 -1.15 -7.57
N SER A 100 -4.02 -1.27 -8.55
CA SER A 100 -4.34 -0.21 -9.50
C SER A 100 -5.84 -0.17 -9.68
N LEU A 101 -6.42 1.02 -9.55
CA LEU A 101 -7.83 1.27 -9.75
C LEU A 101 -7.98 2.17 -10.98
N GLU A 102 -8.44 1.62 -12.10
CA GLU A 102 -8.49 2.33 -13.38
C GLU A 102 -7.15 3.02 -13.77
N ASN A 103 -7.20 4.35 -13.99
CA ASN A 103 -6.07 5.23 -14.30
C ASN A 103 -5.45 5.86 -13.04
N SER A 104 -5.96 5.56 -11.84
CA SER A 104 -5.26 5.93 -10.63
C SER A 104 -4.03 5.04 -10.52
N GLY A 105 -2.85 5.65 -10.47
CA GLY A 105 -1.56 4.97 -10.62
C GLY A 105 -1.38 3.75 -9.72
N THR A 106 -0.38 2.93 -10.01
CA THR A 106 -0.14 1.69 -9.27
C THR A 106 0.46 1.96 -7.90
N PHE A 107 -0.19 1.48 -6.85
CA PHE A 107 0.32 1.48 -5.48
C PHE A 107 0.88 0.11 -5.12
N GLN A 108 1.83 0.07 -4.20
CA GLN A 108 2.53 -1.15 -3.78
C GLN A 108 2.54 -1.28 -2.26
N THR A 109 2.31 -2.50 -1.79
CA THR A 109 2.46 -2.89 -0.37
C THR A 109 3.90 -3.18 0.03
N THR A 110 4.15 -3.22 1.34
CA THR A 110 5.43 -3.69 1.88
C THR A 110 5.71 -5.14 1.49
N SER A 111 6.99 -5.44 1.24
CA SER A 111 7.44 -6.78 0.87
C SER A 111 7.63 -7.63 2.14
N ILE A 112 6.95 -8.77 2.21
CA ILE A 112 6.95 -9.66 3.39
C ILE A 112 7.49 -11.04 3.00
N GLU A 113 8.51 -11.52 3.71
CA GLU A 113 9.09 -12.85 3.53
C GLU A 113 8.25 -13.93 4.23
N SER A 114 7.13 -14.29 3.62
CA SER A 114 6.22 -15.32 4.14
C SER A 114 5.37 -15.90 3.02
N SER A 115 5.06 -17.20 3.11
CA SER A 115 3.98 -17.82 2.32
C SER A 115 2.58 -17.49 2.84
N ASN A 116 2.50 -16.88 4.03
CA ASN A 116 1.28 -16.31 4.61
C ASN A 116 1.56 -14.85 5.01
N PRO A 117 1.72 -13.93 4.05
CA PRO A 117 2.00 -12.53 4.34
C PRO A 117 0.76 -11.85 4.93
N ILE A 118 0.97 -10.99 5.93
CA ILE A 118 -0.09 -10.18 6.57
C ILE A 118 0.32 -8.73 6.38
N TRP A 119 -0.39 -8.00 5.51
CA TRP A 119 -0.10 -6.60 5.22
C TRP A 119 -0.89 -5.67 6.14
N LYS A 120 -2.21 -5.86 6.24
CA LYS A 120 -3.14 -4.90 6.88
C LYS A 120 -2.93 -3.46 6.40
N GLU A 121 -2.56 -3.32 5.12
CA GLU A 121 -2.37 -2.04 4.46
C GLU A 121 -3.64 -1.66 3.70
N TYR A 122 -3.85 -0.37 3.47
CA TYR A 122 -5.01 0.11 2.73
C TYR A 122 -4.65 1.21 1.75
N PHE A 123 -5.38 1.26 0.64
CA PHE A 123 -5.24 2.26 -0.40
C PHE A 123 -6.59 2.88 -0.68
N THR A 124 -6.62 4.21 -0.77
CA THR A 124 -7.86 4.97 -0.88
C THR A 124 -7.85 5.77 -2.17
N PHE A 125 -8.98 5.77 -2.87
CA PHE A 125 -9.12 6.32 -4.20
C PHE A 125 -10.40 7.16 -4.28
N PRO A 126 -10.30 8.47 -4.55
CA PRO A 126 -11.46 9.26 -4.96
C PRO A 126 -11.87 8.84 -6.37
N VAL A 127 -13.17 8.62 -6.60
CA VAL A 127 -13.69 8.14 -7.87
C VAL A 127 -14.77 9.10 -8.40
N THR A 128 -14.57 9.56 -9.64
CA THR A 128 -15.54 10.37 -10.41
C THR A 128 -16.44 9.50 -11.29
N ASN A 129 -15.86 8.43 -11.87
CA ASN A 129 -16.55 7.47 -12.73
C ASN A 129 -17.53 6.56 -11.98
N GLU A 130 -18.57 6.12 -12.69
CA GLU A 130 -19.57 5.20 -12.14
C GLU A 130 -19.12 3.74 -12.22
N LYS A 131 -18.31 3.43 -13.24
CA LYS A 131 -17.68 2.11 -13.40
C LYS A 131 -16.24 2.18 -12.96
N VAL A 132 -15.78 1.17 -12.24
CA VAL A 132 -14.42 1.16 -11.69
C VAL A 132 -13.79 -0.22 -11.79
N ASN A 133 -12.74 -0.34 -12.58
CA ASN A 133 -12.00 -1.59 -12.70
C ASN A 133 -10.91 -1.69 -11.63
N LEU A 134 -10.94 -2.79 -10.87
CA LEU A 134 -9.91 -3.12 -9.88
C LEU A 134 -8.97 -4.17 -10.45
N GLN A 135 -7.67 -3.88 -10.38
CA GLN A 135 -6.62 -4.85 -10.63
C GLN A 135 -5.70 -4.97 -9.42
N ILE A 136 -5.50 -6.19 -8.95
CA ILE A 136 -4.55 -6.52 -7.88
C ILE A 136 -3.55 -7.51 -8.44
N ASN A 137 -2.26 -7.20 -8.35
CA ASN A 137 -1.21 -8.11 -8.79
C ASN A 137 -0.35 -8.57 -7.62
N ILE A 138 -0.07 -9.87 -7.52
CA ILE A 138 0.79 -10.46 -6.49
C ILE A 138 2.09 -10.93 -7.12
N TYR A 139 3.22 -10.54 -6.55
CA TYR A 139 4.54 -10.92 -7.03
C TYR A 139 5.49 -11.27 -5.89
N SER A 140 6.51 -12.05 -6.25
CA SER A 140 7.66 -12.32 -5.40
C SER A 140 8.85 -11.48 -5.87
N ARG A 141 9.27 -10.51 -5.04
CA ARG A 141 10.43 -9.66 -5.33
C ARG A 141 11.71 -10.45 -5.06
N ARG A 142 12.61 -10.48 -6.07
CA ARG A 142 13.98 -11.00 -5.95
C ARG A 142 14.97 -9.84 -5.80
N GLU A 143 16.12 -10.11 -5.19
CA GLU A 143 17.24 -9.16 -5.07
C GLU A 143 17.91 -8.81 -6.42
N ASP A 144 17.66 -9.60 -7.48
CA ASP A 144 18.23 -9.39 -8.81
C ASP A 144 17.48 -8.34 -9.67
N GLY A 145 16.42 -7.74 -9.12
CA GLY A 145 15.64 -6.69 -9.79
C GLY A 145 14.83 -7.15 -11.00
N LYS A 146 14.81 -8.46 -11.32
CA LYS A 146 13.98 -9.00 -12.40
C LYS A 146 12.59 -9.34 -11.87
N GLU A 147 11.61 -8.55 -12.28
CA GLU A 147 10.20 -8.77 -11.93
C GLU A 147 9.70 -10.10 -12.52
N GLN A 148 9.07 -10.92 -11.68
CA GLN A 148 8.41 -12.16 -12.09
C GLN A 148 7.03 -11.82 -12.65
N GLU A 149 6.51 -12.67 -13.56
CA GLU A 149 5.11 -12.55 -14.01
C GLU A 149 4.15 -12.69 -12.81
N PRO A 150 3.39 -11.65 -12.48
CA PRO A 150 2.55 -11.66 -11.30
C PRO A 150 1.28 -12.48 -11.54
N PHE A 151 0.69 -12.98 -10.45
CA PHE A 151 -0.74 -13.31 -10.50
C PHE A 151 -1.53 -12.00 -10.62
N ILE A 152 -2.52 -11.98 -11.50
CA ILE A 152 -3.30 -10.78 -11.78
C ILE A 152 -4.77 -11.10 -11.51
N TYR A 153 -5.31 -10.55 -10.43
CA TYR A 153 -6.74 -10.50 -10.20
C TYR A 153 -7.31 -9.25 -10.88
N LYS A 154 -8.35 -9.44 -11.69
CA LYS A 154 -9.11 -8.36 -12.32
C LYS A 154 -10.58 -8.51 -11.98
N CYS A 155 -11.14 -7.48 -11.38
CA CYS A 155 -12.58 -7.33 -11.22
C CYS A 155 -13.03 -6.22 -12.18
N ALA A 156 -13.88 -6.58 -13.13
CA ALA A 156 -14.54 -5.61 -13.99
C ALA A 156 -15.67 -4.97 -13.20
N ASP A 157 -15.60 -3.67 -13.01
CA ASP A 157 -16.62 -2.86 -12.36
C ASP A 157 -16.97 -3.24 -10.90
N ILE A 158 -16.06 -2.96 -9.97
CA ILE A 158 -16.22 -3.27 -8.54
C ILE A 158 -17.42 -2.54 -7.89
N THR A 159 -17.98 -1.51 -8.53
CA THR A 159 -19.13 -0.75 -7.99
C THR A 159 -20.45 -1.51 -8.09
N GLN A 160 -20.61 -2.44 -9.04
CA GLN A 160 -21.81 -3.28 -9.15
C GLN A 160 -21.93 -4.28 -8.00
N GLU A 161 -20.79 -4.83 -7.58
CA GLU A 161 -20.73 -5.75 -6.45
C GLU A 161 -20.67 -5.01 -5.11
N ALA A 162 -20.33 -3.71 -5.12
CA ALA A 162 -20.08 -2.92 -3.93
C ALA A 162 -21.21 -3.02 -2.91
N ASP A 163 -22.48 -2.95 -3.30
CA ASP A 163 -23.58 -3.00 -2.33
C ASP A 163 -23.66 -4.32 -1.56
N ILE A 164 -23.15 -5.40 -2.13
CA ILE A 164 -23.15 -6.74 -1.53
C ILE A 164 -21.88 -6.94 -0.68
N VAL A 165 -20.73 -6.45 -1.17
CA VAL A 165 -19.41 -6.69 -0.57
C VAL A 165 -18.88 -5.57 0.31
N ASN A 166 -19.55 -4.40 0.37
CA ASN A 166 -19.05 -3.23 1.10
C ASN A 166 -18.80 -3.52 2.58
N GLY A 167 -17.55 -3.35 3.02
CA GLY A 167 -17.13 -3.61 4.39
C GLY A 167 -16.95 -5.08 4.73
N LYS A 168 -17.08 -6.00 3.77
CA LYS A 168 -16.83 -7.45 3.95
C LYS A 168 -15.51 -7.85 3.33
N GLU A 169 -14.84 -8.81 3.96
CA GLU A 169 -13.67 -9.47 3.39
C GLU A 169 -14.07 -10.41 2.25
N ILE A 170 -13.24 -10.42 1.23
CA ILE A 170 -13.35 -11.22 0.01
C ILE A 170 -12.07 -12.06 -0.04
N SER A 171 -12.23 -13.38 -0.06
CA SER A 171 -11.14 -14.31 -0.26
C SER A 171 -11.22 -14.91 -1.66
N ILE A 172 -10.17 -14.73 -2.44
CA ILE A 172 -10.04 -15.32 -3.78
C ILE A 172 -9.03 -16.44 -3.75
N HIS A 173 -9.40 -17.60 -4.29
CA HIS A 173 -8.49 -18.71 -4.50
C HIS A 173 -7.67 -18.49 -5.77
N ILE A 174 -6.37 -18.71 -5.67
CA ILE A 174 -5.42 -18.54 -6.76
C ILE A 174 -5.04 -19.94 -7.25
N SER A 175 -5.64 -20.36 -8.37
CA SER A 175 -5.31 -21.61 -9.05
C SER A 175 -4.87 -21.33 -10.47
N GLU A 176 -3.80 -22.00 -10.93
CA GLU A 176 -3.39 -22.02 -12.35
C GLU A 176 -3.17 -20.64 -12.97
N SER A 177 -2.48 -19.74 -12.26
CA SER A 177 -2.05 -18.48 -12.90
C SER A 177 -1.08 -18.79 -14.04
N LYS A 178 -1.17 -18.05 -15.15
CA LYS A 178 -0.21 -18.16 -16.27
C LYS A 178 1.24 -17.81 -15.86
N GLY A 179 1.43 -17.27 -14.65
CA GLY A 179 2.72 -16.89 -14.08
C GLY A 179 3.28 -17.93 -13.10
N ARG A 180 4.28 -17.53 -12.31
CA ARG A 180 4.95 -18.44 -11.37
C ARG A 180 4.13 -18.74 -10.11
N LEU A 181 3.06 -18.02 -9.80
CA LEU A 181 2.24 -18.32 -8.62
C LEU A 181 1.31 -19.52 -8.92
N GLN A 182 1.54 -20.64 -8.24
CA GLN A 182 0.83 -21.90 -8.46
C GLN A 182 -0.43 -22.04 -7.62
N ASN A 183 -0.37 -21.60 -6.36
CA ASN A 183 -1.47 -21.77 -5.41
C ASN A 183 -1.46 -20.68 -4.33
N GLY A 184 -2.61 -20.46 -3.70
CA GLY A 184 -2.80 -19.72 -2.46
C GLY A 184 -4.12 -18.96 -2.43
N ASP A 185 -4.43 -18.31 -1.32
CA ASP A 185 -5.62 -17.48 -1.19
C ASP A 185 -5.21 -16.03 -0.90
N LEU A 186 -5.80 -15.07 -1.60
CA LEU A 186 -5.68 -13.65 -1.27
C LEU A 186 -6.96 -13.19 -0.60
N THR A 187 -6.84 -12.58 0.58
CA THR A 187 -7.97 -11.96 1.30
C THR A 187 -7.80 -10.45 1.34
N PHE A 188 -8.80 -9.73 0.83
CA PHE A 188 -8.86 -8.27 0.81
C PHE A 188 -10.27 -7.80 1.10
N ARG A 189 -10.47 -6.50 1.34
CA ARG A 189 -11.78 -5.91 1.59
C ARG A 189 -11.96 -4.66 0.76
N VAL A 190 -13.15 -4.50 0.20
CA VAL A 190 -13.53 -3.30 -0.55
C VAL A 190 -14.54 -2.50 0.26
N ASN A 191 -14.21 -1.23 0.49
CA ASN A 191 -15.04 -0.27 1.21
C ASN A 191 -15.44 0.84 0.23
N THR A 192 -16.70 0.87 -0.17
CA THR A 192 -17.25 1.91 -1.05
C THR A 192 -18.04 2.89 -0.22
N LEU A 193 -17.56 4.13 -0.15
CA LEU A 193 -18.13 5.20 0.65
C LEU A 193 -18.69 6.29 -0.27
N LEU A 194 -19.89 6.77 0.03
CA LEU A 194 -20.50 7.86 -0.73
C LEU A 194 -19.91 9.19 -0.26
N LEU A 195 -19.93 10.19 -1.13
CA LEU A 195 -19.49 11.54 -0.81
C LEU A 195 -20.69 12.48 -0.79
N SER A 196 -20.72 13.38 0.19
CA SER A 196 -21.85 14.29 0.42
C SER A 196 -21.40 15.72 0.73
N ASP A 197 -22.20 16.66 0.26
CA ASP A 197 -22.03 18.09 0.49
C ASP A 197 -22.73 18.56 1.79
N SER A 198 -23.28 17.63 2.58
CA SER A 198 -24.05 17.92 3.80
C SER A 198 -23.20 17.93 5.06
N SER A 199 -23.36 18.96 5.88
CA SER A 199 -22.68 19.11 7.17
C SER A 199 -23.08 18.09 8.22
N GLN A 200 -24.31 17.58 8.18
CA GLN A 200 -24.77 16.54 9.10
C GLN A 200 -23.98 15.24 8.92
N HIS A 201 -23.57 14.92 7.69
CA HIS A 201 -22.82 13.70 7.41
C HIS A 201 -21.37 13.75 7.89
N LEU A 202 -20.80 14.95 8.07
CA LEU A 202 -19.45 15.10 8.63
C LEU A 202 -19.37 14.61 10.08
N LEU A 203 -20.46 14.68 10.85
CA LEU A 203 -20.53 14.11 12.20
C LEU A 203 -20.49 12.58 12.19
N ASN A 204 -21.07 11.94 11.16
CA ASN A 204 -21.11 10.49 11.04
C ASN A 204 -19.71 9.89 10.80
N TRP A 205 -18.76 10.70 10.29
CA TRP A 205 -17.37 10.27 10.15
C TRP A 205 -16.69 9.95 11.50
N LEU A 206 -17.16 10.51 12.62
CA LEU A 206 -16.52 10.28 13.91
C LEU A 206 -16.45 8.79 14.29
N GLU A 207 -17.44 7.98 13.89
CA GLU A 207 -17.43 6.53 14.09
C GLU A 207 -16.43 5.79 13.17
N LEU A 208 -16.11 6.38 12.02
CA LEU A 208 -15.20 5.83 11.02
C LEU A 208 -13.73 6.17 11.31
N LYS A 209 -13.49 7.22 12.10
CA LYS A 209 -12.15 7.68 12.47
C LYS A 209 -11.31 6.59 13.13
N ASP A 210 -11.91 5.80 14.03
CA ASP A 210 -11.20 4.73 14.76
C ASP A 210 -10.70 3.61 13.83
N TYR A 211 -11.29 3.51 12.63
CA TYR A 211 -10.90 2.59 11.57
C TYR A 211 -10.00 3.24 10.51
N HIS A 212 -9.45 4.41 10.80
CA HIS A 212 -8.53 5.17 9.94
C HIS A 212 -9.16 5.61 8.60
N PHE A 213 -10.48 5.73 8.52
CA PHE A 213 -11.09 6.32 7.33
C PHE A 213 -10.89 7.83 7.32
N PRO A 214 -10.63 8.44 6.16
CA PRO A 214 -10.54 9.88 6.04
C PRO A 214 -11.90 10.55 6.29
N SER A 215 -11.87 11.84 6.59
CA SER A 215 -13.08 12.67 6.81
C SER A 215 -13.81 13.00 5.51
N GLY A 216 -13.09 13.08 4.40
CA GLY A 216 -13.66 13.38 3.10
C GLY A 216 -12.63 13.56 2.01
N VAL A 217 -13.05 14.18 0.92
CA VAL A 217 -12.21 14.52 -0.23
C VAL A 217 -12.28 16.03 -0.48
N ILE A 218 -11.12 16.66 -0.62
CA ILE A 218 -11.01 18.05 -1.07
C ILE A 218 -10.70 18.04 -2.56
N SER A 219 -11.57 18.65 -3.36
CA SER A 219 -11.36 18.87 -4.78
C SER A 219 -10.97 20.33 -5.01
N VAL A 220 -9.88 20.54 -5.73
CA VAL A 220 -9.29 21.85 -5.99
C VAL A 220 -9.18 22.05 -7.48
N LEU A 221 -9.88 23.05 -8.01
CA LEU A 221 -9.70 23.55 -9.37
C LEU A 221 -8.81 24.79 -9.32
N VAL A 222 -7.63 24.69 -9.93
CA VAL A 222 -6.71 25.80 -10.15
C VAL A 222 -7.04 26.42 -11.51
N ASN A 223 -7.65 27.61 -11.49
CA ASN A 223 -8.11 28.28 -12.71
C ASN A 223 -6.96 29.03 -13.39
N GLU A 224 -6.62 30.18 -12.84
CA GLU A 224 -5.69 31.14 -13.45
C GLU A 224 -4.98 31.97 -12.38
N ALA A 225 -3.86 32.58 -12.77
CA ALA A 225 -3.22 33.63 -11.98
C ALA A 225 -3.20 34.94 -12.78
N VAL A 226 -3.43 36.04 -12.07
CA VAL A 226 -3.45 37.40 -12.63
C VAL A 226 -2.30 38.20 -12.03
N ALA A 227 -1.76 39.13 -12.83
CA ALA A 227 -0.73 40.09 -12.40
C ALA A 227 0.61 39.49 -11.91
N LEU A 228 1.06 38.35 -12.45
CA LEU A 228 2.42 37.82 -12.20
C LEU A 228 3.56 38.70 -12.79
N GLN A 229 3.23 39.88 -13.32
CA GLN A 229 4.11 40.80 -14.04
C GLN A 229 4.94 41.69 -13.10
N ASN A 230 4.48 41.88 -11.86
CA ASN A 230 5.08 42.78 -10.87
C ASN A 230 6.25 42.13 -10.13
N LEU A 231 7.17 41.54 -10.88
CA LEU A 231 8.39 40.95 -10.34
C LEU A 231 9.45 42.05 -10.13
N PRO A 232 10.23 42.01 -9.03
CA PRO A 232 11.28 42.99 -8.78
C PRO A 232 12.22 43.15 -9.98
N VAL A 233 12.47 44.40 -10.39
CA VAL A 233 13.23 44.79 -11.60
C VAL A 233 14.66 44.19 -11.64
N HIS A 234 15.18 43.74 -10.49
CA HIS A 234 16.53 43.20 -10.33
C HIS A 234 16.62 41.66 -10.34
N GLU A 235 15.50 40.93 -10.50
CA GLU A 235 15.53 39.47 -10.52
C GLU A 235 15.70 38.90 -11.94
N VAL A 236 16.37 37.75 -12.05
CA VAL A 236 16.54 36.95 -13.28
C VAL A 236 15.20 36.61 -13.95
N LEU A 237 14.10 36.78 -13.21
CA LEU A 237 12.71 36.56 -13.56
C LEU A 237 12.10 37.70 -14.40
N HIS A 238 12.68 38.91 -14.40
CA HIS A 238 12.07 40.12 -14.98
C HIS A 238 12.08 40.18 -16.53
N SER A 239 13.03 39.51 -17.20
CA SER A 239 13.24 39.63 -18.66
C SER A 239 13.00 38.36 -19.46
N ARG A 240 12.44 37.31 -18.84
CA ARG A 240 12.25 36.00 -19.48
C ARG A 240 10.80 35.58 -19.47
N SER A 241 10.40 34.85 -20.51
CA SER A 241 9.12 34.16 -20.51
C SER A 241 9.05 33.18 -19.34
N LEU A 242 8.14 33.44 -18.41
CA LEU A 242 7.92 32.60 -17.24
C LEU A 242 7.18 31.34 -17.68
N HIS A 243 7.76 30.19 -17.32
CA HIS A 243 7.06 28.90 -17.35
C HIS A 243 6.53 28.63 -15.95
N SER A 244 5.31 29.06 -15.68
CA SER A 244 4.70 29.02 -14.36
C SER A 244 3.83 27.78 -14.16
N PHE A 245 3.82 27.26 -12.94
CA PHE A 245 2.94 26.19 -12.49
C PHE A 245 2.55 26.44 -11.04
N VAL A 246 1.47 25.80 -10.58
CA VAL A 246 1.00 25.90 -9.21
C VAL A 246 1.26 24.56 -8.53
N ARG A 247 1.90 24.62 -7.36
CA ARG A 247 2.04 23.51 -6.43
C ARG A 247 0.94 23.63 -5.39
N VAL A 248 0.11 22.60 -5.26
CA VAL A 248 -0.96 22.53 -4.26
C VAL A 248 -0.59 21.46 -3.25
N THR A 249 -0.54 21.83 -1.98
CA THR A 249 -0.14 20.94 -0.88
C THR A 249 -1.21 20.93 0.21
N ILE A 250 -1.66 19.74 0.60
CA ILE A 250 -2.61 19.50 1.69
C ILE A 250 -2.08 18.35 2.54
N GLY A 251 -1.74 18.63 3.80
CA GLY A 251 -1.09 17.66 4.67
C GLY A 251 0.21 17.12 4.05
N ASN A 252 0.26 15.81 3.79
CA ASN A 252 1.39 15.13 3.15
C ASN A 252 1.24 14.95 1.62
N GLN A 253 0.12 15.38 1.02
CA GLN A 253 -0.14 15.25 -0.41
C GLN A 253 0.27 16.53 -1.14
N THR A 254 0.94 16.38 -2.29
CA THR A 254 1.34 17.51 -3.14
C THR A 254 1.12 17.19 -4.61
N CYS A 255 0.42 18.08 -5.32
CA CYS A 255 0.23 18.02 -6.76
C CYS A 255 0.80 19.28 -7.44
N LYS A 256 1.14 19.18 -8.72
CA LYS A 256 1.63 20.30 -9.53
C LYS A 256 0.81 20.41 -10.82
N THR A 257 0.46 21.63 -11.21
CA THR A 257 -0.12 21.87 -12.54
C THR A 257 0.91 21.73 -13.65
N HIS A 258 0.44 21.58 -14.88
CA HIS A 258 1.28 21.72 -16.07
C HIS A 258 1.89 23.12 -16.13
N SER A 259 3.13 23.22 -16.60
CA SER A 259 3.75 24.51 -16.82
C SER A 259 3.07 25.25 -17.97
N LYS A 260 2.69 26.51 -17.74
CA LYS A 260 2.12 27.42 -18.72
C LYS A 260 3.07 28.58 -18.96
N HIS A 261 3.07 29.05 -20.20
CA HIS A 261 3.87 30.20 -20.60
C HIS A 261 3.07 31.48 -20.43
N GLY A 262 3.74 32.53 -19.95
CA GLY A 262 3.18 33.88 -19.89
C GLY A 262 2.84 34.34 -18.47
N ASN A 263 2.42 35.60 -18.38
CA ASN A 263 2.23 36.29 -17.10
C ASN A 263 0.78 36.27 -16.60
N MET A 264 -0.13 35.71 -17.39
CA MET A 264 -1.52 35.42 -17.03
C MET A 264 -1.83 33.95 -17.38
N PRO A 265 -1.17 33.01 -16.68
CA PRO A 265 -1.33 31.58 -16.97
C PRO A 265 -2.74 31.11 -16.60
N VAL A 266 -3.37 30.39 -17.52
CA VAL A 266 -4.61 29.65 -17.29
C VAL A 266 -4.28 28.16 -17.29
N TRP A 267 -4.54 27.50 -16.18
CA TRP A 267 -4.29 26.07 -15.99
C TRP A 267 -5.54 25.24 -16.18
N ASN A 268 -6.66 25.64 -15.56
CA ASN A 268 -7.93 24.90 -15.52
C ASN A 268 -7.72 23.42 -15.18
N GLN A 269 -7.05 23.15 -14.06
CA GLN A 269 -6.74 21.79 -13.63
C GLN A 269 -7.37 21.45 -12.29
N VAL A 270 -7.97 20.26 -12.24
CA VAL A 270 -8.60 19.71 -11.05
C VAL A 270 -7.67 18.71 -10.38
N PHE A 271 -7.57 18.79 -9.07
CA PHE A 271 -6.89 17.82 -8.20
C PHE A 271 -7.84 17.35 -7.11
N HIS A 272 -7.70 16.10 -6.68
CA HIS A 272 -8.44 15.53 -5.57
C HIS A 272 -7.47 15.07 -4.50
N PHE A 273 -7.72 15.50 -3.27
CA PHE A 273 -6.91 15.21 -2.11
C PHE A 273 -7.74 14.48 -1.07
N ILE A 274 -7.19 13.40 -0.53
CA ILE A 274 -7.82 12.64 0.55
C ILE A 274 -7.58 13.39 1.86
N CYS A 275 -8.64 13.76 2.57
CA CYS A 275 -8.52 14.58 3.76
C CYS A 275 -8.77 13.75 5.01
N THR A 276 -7.71 13.40 5.74
CA THR A 276 -7.84 12.56 6.94
C THR A 276 -8.60 13.29 8.04
N VAL A 277 -8.24 14.55 8.30
CA VAL A 277 -8.86 15.37 9.34
C VAL A 277 -9.07 16.80 8.86
N VAL A 278 -10.26 17.09 8.34
CA VAL A 278 -10.50 18.36 7.64
C VAL A 278 -10.27 19.62 8.49
N PHE A 279 -10.59 19.64 9.77
CA PHE A 279 -10.60 20.87 10.59
C PHE A 279 -9.22 21.38 11.04
N ASN A 280 -8.15 20.58 10.87
CA ASN A 280 -6.79 20.96 11.27
C ASN A 280 -5.84 21.18 10.08
N GLU A 281 -6.34 21.06 8.85
CA GLU A 281 -5.51 21.17 7.65
C GLU A 281 -5.57 22.58 7.05
N SER A 282 -4.48 22.98 6.39
CA SER A 282 -4.43 24.16 5.53
C SER A 282 -4.03 23.74 4.12
N ILE A 283 -4.63 24.39 3.13
CA ILE A 283 -4.35 24.17 1.72
C ILE A 283 -3.34 25.22 1.30
N LYS A 284 -2.10 24.78 1.05
CA LYS A 284 -1.05 25.66 0.56
C LYS A 284 -1.03 25.67 -0.96
N PHE A 285 -1.15 26.85 -1.54
CA PHE A 285 -0.96 27.09 -2.96
C PHE A 285 0.34 27.87 -3.15
N SER A 286 1.28 27.33 -3.91
CA SER A 286 2.53 28.00 -4.27
C SER A 286 2.61 28.14 -5.79
N VAL A 287 2.58 29.37 -6.31
CA VAL A 287 2.85 29.67 -7.71
C VAL A 287 4.37 29.69 -7.91
N CYS A 288 4.86 28.84 -8.80
CA CYS A 288 6.28 28.67 -9.05
C CYS A 288 6.61 28.90 -10.53
N ALA A 289 7.81 29.42 -10.82
CA ALA A 289 8.37 29.49 -12.15
C ALA A 289 9.54 28.52 -12.30
N LYS A 290 9.59 27.83 -13.44
CA LYS A 290 10.73 27.00 -13.81
C LYS A 290 11.67 27.80 -14.70
N ILE A 291 12.89 28.07 -14.21
CA ILE A 291 13.96 28.67 -15.01
C ILE A 291 15.12 27.69 -15.07
N LYS A 292 15.43 27.22 -16.28
CA LYS A 292 16.42 26.16 -16.53
C LYS A 292 16.07 24.91 -15.69
N LYS A 293 16.94 24.51 -14.76
CA LYS A 293 16.76 23.34 -13.87
C LYS A 293 16.28 23.71 -12.45
N MET A 294 16.03 24.99 -12.17
CA MET A 294 15.62 25.47 -10.85
C MET A 294 14.15 25.90 -10.84
N GLU A 295 13.47 25.63 -9.72
CA GLU A 295 12.11 26.11 -9.44
C GLU A 295 12.19 27.28 -8.46
N TYR A 296 11.55 28.40 -8.80
CA TYR A 296 11.46 29.59 -7.96
C TYR A 296 10.01 29.83 -7.55
N GLU A 297 9.74 30.07 -6.28
CA GLU A 297 8.40 30.42 -5.80
C GLU A 297 8.14 31.91 -6.05
N LEU A 298 7.16 32.22 -6.91
CA LEU A 298 6.75 33.58 -7.23
C LEU A 298 5.84 34.17 -6.15
N GLY A 299 5.02 33.33 -5.55
CA GLY A 299 4.18 33.67 -4.42
C GLY A 299 3.37 32.48 -3.93
N PHE A 300 2.80 32.60 -2.75
CA PHE A 300 2.02 31.55 -2.11
C PHE A 300 0.81 32.10 -1.34
N VAL A 301 -0.15 31.24 -1.05
CA VAL A 301 -1.25 31.50 -0.13
C VAL A 301 -1.59 30.23 0.64
N ASP A 302 -1.81 30.37 1.95
CA ASP A 302 -2.28 29.31 2.82
C ASP A 302 -3.76 29.54 3.14
N VAL A 303 -4.61 28.59 2.74
CA VAL A 303 -6.07 28.66 2.92
C VAL A 303 -6.50 27.64 3.98
N PRO A 304 -6.93 28.08 5.18
CA PRO A 304 -7.47 27.17 6.19
C PRO A 304 -8.74 26.49 5.68
N THR A 305 -8.82 25.16 5.79
CA THR A 305 -9.99 24.37 5.36
C THR A 305 -11.29 24.77 6.06
N ARG A 306 -11.21 25.31 7.28
CA ARG A 306 -12.37 25.83 8.02
C ARG A 306 -13.16 26.89 7.23
N LEU A 307 -12.51 27.65 6.36
CA LEU A 307 -13.17 28.63 5.50
C LEU A 307 -14.03 27.94 4.43
N VAL A 308 -13.58 26.78 3.94
CA VAL A 308 -14.37 25.97 2.99
C VAL A 308 -15.57 25.35 3.70
N LEU A 309 -15.40 24.91 4.94
CA LEU A 309 -16.46 24.28 5.72
C LEU A 309 -17.56 25.25 6.19
N SER A 310 -17.26 26.55 6.31
CA SER A 310 -18.26 27.55 6.67
C SER A 310 -19.16 27.96 5.51
N GLU A 311 -18.77 27.64 4.27
CA GLU A 311 -19.55 27.97 3.08
C GLU A 311 -20.67 26.96 2.80
N ASN A 312 -21.70 27.43 2.09
CA ASN A 312 -22.79 26.56 1.63
C ASN A 312 -22.25 25.45 0.71
N ASN A 313 -22.72 24.23 0.91
CA ASN A 313 -22.27 23.03 0.17
C ASN A 313 -20.76 22.78 0.22
N PHE A 314 -20.07 23.35 1.22
CA PHE A 314 -18.63 23.23 1.41
C PHE A 314 -17.81 23.60 0.17
N GLN A 315 -18.22 24.65 -0.55
CA GLN A 315 -17.56 25.10 -1.77
C GLN A 315 -17.24 26.60 -1.69
N THR A 316 -16.04 26.96 -2.11
CA THR A 316 -15.59 28.35 -2.23
C THR A 316 -14.93 28.56 -3.60
N SER A 317 -15.16 29.73 -4.21
CA SER A 317 -14.56 30.14 -5.48
C SER A 317 -14.10 31.59 -5.34
N VAL A 318 -12.78 31.78 -5.12
CA VAL A 318 -12.23 33.07 -4.68
C VAL A 318 -10.89 33.35 -5.38
N TYR A 319 -10.61 34.63 -5.61
CA TYR A 319 -9.28 35.14 -5.97
C TYR A 319 -8.49 35.42 -4.70
N TYR A 320 -7.46 34.61 -4.43
CA TYR A 320 -6.60 34.81 -3.28
C TYR A 320 -5.41 35.69 -3.65
N PRO A 321 -5.12 36.75 -2.88
CA PRO A 321 -3.89 37.52 -3.04
C PRO A 321 -2.68 36.64 -2.67
N LEU A 322 -1.66 36.63 -3.53
CA LEU A 322 -0.43 35.90 -3.31
C LEU A 322 0.52 36.72 -2.41
N GLN A 323 1.09 36.05 -1.43
CA GLN A 323 2.19 36.57 -0.62
C GLN A 323 3.51 36.20 -1.29
N GLY A 324 4.50 37.09 -1.30
CA GLY A 324 5.84 36.80 -1.83
C GLY A 324 6.36 37.82 -2.83
N ILE A 325 7.02 37.33 -3.87
CA ILE A 325 7.80 38.13 -4.83
C ILE A 325 6.88 38.92 -5.77
N SER A 326 5.82 38.29 -6.28
CA SER A 326 4.85 38.91 -7.16
C SER A 326 3.86 39.78 -6.36
N LYS A 327 4.14 41.07 -6.25
CA LYS A 327 3.25 42.04 -5.58
C LYS A 327 1.95 42.20 -6.38
N ASP A 328 0.81 42.23 -5.69
CA ASP A 328 -0.53 42.38 -6.28
C ASP A 328 -0.95 41.25 -7.22
N ALA A 329 -0.28 40.10 -7.18
CA ALA A 329 -0.69 38.92 -7.92
C ALA A 329 -1.82 38.19 -7.20
N TYR A 330 -2.76 37.66 -7.97
CA TYR A 330 -3.90 36.90 -7.45
C TYR A 330 -3.96 35.53 -8.10
N LEU A 331 -4.40 34.54 -7.33
CA LEU A 331 -4.67 33.19 -7.81
C LEU A 331 -6.15 32.87 -7.67
N SER A 332 -6.80 32.54 -8.79
CA SER A 332 -8.19 32.07 -8.82
C SER A 332 -8.23 30.58 -8.58
N VAL A 333 -8.91 30.17 -7.51
CA VAL A 333 -9.12 28.75 -7.18
C VAL A 333 -10.56 28.50 -6.75
N THR A 334 -11.07 27.33 -7.14
CA THR A 334 -12.31 26.77 -6.60
C THR A 334 -11.96 25.56 -5.75
N ILE A 335 -12.44 25.54 -4.51
CA ILE A 335 -12.18 24.47 -3.55
C ILE A 335 -13.54 23.93 -3.09
N LYS A 336 -13.73 22.61 -3.16
CA LYS A 336 -14.91 21.92 -2.64
C LYS A 336 -14.49 20.79 -1.73
N PHE A 337 -15.14 20.66 -0.58
CA PHE A 337 -15.01 19.50 0.29
C PHE A 337 -16.28 18.65 0.20
N LYS A 338 -16.11 17.32 0.15
CA LYS A 338 -17.21 16.38 0.33
C LYS A 338 -16.92 15.44 1.49
N ALA A 339 -17.83 15.38 2.45
CA ALA A 339 -17.76 14.48 3.59
C ALA A 339 -18.07 13.04 3.18
N ILE A 340 -17.42 12.08 3.82
CA ILE A 340 -17.69 10.66 3.64
C ILE A 340 -18.99 10.25 4.34
N VAL A 341 -19.76 9.41 3.66
CA VAL A 341 -21.00 8.82 4.16
C VAL A 341 -20.91 7.31 4.09
N ALA A 342 -20.95 6.67 5.26
CA ALA A 342 -21.17 5.24 5.36
C ALA A 342 -22.65 4.90 5.14
N LYS A 343 -22.92 3.91 4.29
CA LYS A 343 -24.27 3.36 4.13
C LYS A 343 -24.73 2.67 5.42
N LYS A 344 -26.05 2.61 5.63
CA LYS A 344 -26.64 1.90 6.78
C LYS A 344 -26.18 0.43 6.78
N GLY A 345 -25.72 -0.07 7.93
CA GLY A 345 -25.22 -1.44 8.08
C GLY A 345 -23.76 -1.66 7.65
N PHE A 346 -23.11 -0.66 7.05
CA PHE A 346 -21.67 -0.72 6.73
C PHE A 346 -20.84 -1.02 7.99
N MET A 347 -21.04 -0.26 9.07
CA MET A 347 -20.28 -0.43 10.32
C MET A 347 -20.43 -1.83 10.92
N ASN A 348 -21.61 -2.43 10.84
CA ASN A 348 -21.84 -3.79 11.34
C ASN A 348 -21.11 -4.83 10.50
N SER A 349 -21.09 -4.63 9.18
CA SER A 349 -20.37 -5.49 8.24
C SER A 349 -18.86 -5.38 8.46
N LEU A 350 -18.33 -4.16 8.59
CA LEU A 350 -16.92 -3.87 8.87
C LEU A 350 -16.46 -4.51 10.19
N LYS A 351 -17.20 -4.30 11.28
CA LYS A 351 -16.89 -4.88 12.60
C LYS A 351 -16.89 -6.41 12.57
N SER A 352 -17.89 -7.00 11.92
CA SER A 352 -17.98 -8.46 11.78
C SER A 352 -16.83 -9.02 10.94
N SER A 353 -16.47 -8.31 9.86
CA SER A 353 -15.34 -8.63 9.00
C SER A 353 -14.02 -8.60 9.75
N GLU A 354 -13.75 -7.54 10.52
CA GLU A 354 -12.53 -7.47 11.32
C GLU A 354 -12.40 -8.61 12.32
N LYS A 355 -13.50 -8.98 12.99
CA LYS A 355 -13.49 -10.12 13.91
C LYS A 355 -13.05 -11.40 13.19
N ARG A 356 -13.65 -11.70 12.03
CA ARG A 356 -13.29 -12.89 11.23
C ARG A 356 -11.86 -12.85 10.70
N VAL A 357 -11.38 -11.67 10.30
CA VAL A 357 -9.99 -11.48 9.84
C VAL A 357 -9.00 -11.71 10.97
N ILE A 358 -9.28 -11.22 12.17
CA ILE A 358 -8.46 -11.47 13.37
C ILE A 358 -8.45 -12.96 13.70
N GLU A 359 -9.61 -13.62 13.70
CA GLU A 359 -9.73 -15.07 13.93
C GLU A 359 -8.94 -15.87 12.89
N ALA A 360 -9.01 -15.51 11.61
CA ALA A 360 -8.27 -16.18 10.53
C ALA A 360 -6.75 -15.96 10.65
N ILE A 361 -6.31 -14.74 10.93
CA ILE A 361 -4.89 -14.43 11.15
C ILE A 361 -4.37 -15.19 12.38
N ASN A 362 -5.13 -15.19 13.47
CA ASN A 362 -4.79 -15.92 14.68
C ASN A 362 -4.69 -17.42 14.39
N ALA A 363 -5.61 -17.99 13.63
CA ALA A 363 -5.53 -19.39 13.20
C ALA A 363 -4.27 -19.68 12.36
N MET A 364 -3.82 -18.76 11.50
CA MET A 364 -2.58 -18.91 10.72
C MET A 364 -1.32 -18.79 11.59
N THR A 365 -1.33 -17.92 12.60
CA THR A 365 -0.25 -17.82 13.59
C THR A 365 -0.27 -18.98 14.57
N GLU A 366 -1.45 -19.48 14.92
CA GLU A 366 -1.65 -20.68 15.73
C GLU A 366 -1.19 -21.92 14.96
N ILE A 367 -1.36 -22.01 13.64
CA ILE A 367 -0.72 -23.09 12.85
C ILE A 367 0.83 -23.07 13.00
N LYS A 368 1.44 -21.94 13.39
CA LYS A 368 2.86 -21.87 13.79
C LYS A 368 3.13 -22.15 15.29
N THR A 369 2.15 -22.03 16.19
CA THR A 369 2.32 -22.18 17.65
C THR A 369 1.53 -23.30 18.33
N THR A 370 0.52 -23.90 17.70
CA THR A 370 -0.08 -25.17 18.10
C THR A 370 0.78 -26.32 17.57
N LYS A 371 1.70 -26.75 18.45
CA LYS A 371 1.64 -28.13 18.95
C LYS A 371 0.18 -28.57 18.94
N ARG A 372 -0.25 -29.33 17.93
CA ARG A 372 -1.55 -29.99 17.97
C ARG A 372 -1.42 -31.20 18.87
N GLU A 373 -2.01 -31.10 20.05
CA GLU A 373 -2.46 -32.27 20.80
C GLU A 373 -3.42 -33.05 19.89
N SER A 374 -3.06 -34.29 19.58
CA SER A 374 -3.86 -35.17 18.75
C SER A 374 -5.07 -35.68 19.54
N PRO A 375 -6.26 -35.81 18.91
CA PRO A 375 -7.37 -36.50 19.52
C PRO A 375 -7.01 -37.98 19.76
N SER A 376 -7.23 -38.43 20.99
CA SER A 376 -6.97 -39.80 21.45
C SER A 376 -7.91 -40.79 20.78
N ILE A 377 -7.42 -41.46 19.74
CA ILE A 377 -7.94 -42.76 19.30
C ILE A 377 -7.10 -43.82 20.03
N PRO A 378 -7.71 -44.77 20.77
CA PRO A 378 -6.95 -45.77 21.52
C PRO A 378 -6.36 -46.81 20.54
N GLY A 379 -5.06 -46.70 20.28
CA GLY A 379 -4.23 -47.71 19.64
C GLY A 379 -2.89 -47.76 20.37
N PRO A 380 -2.29 -48.95 20.57
CA PRO A 380 -1.19 -49.14 21.50
C PRO A 380 0.05 -48.40 20.97
N TYR A 381 0.87 -47.86 21.88
CA TYR A 381 2.14 -47.17 21.62
C TYR A 381 2.05 -45.68 21.23
N SER A 382 1.42 -44.85 22.07
CA SER A 382 1.84 -43.44 22.23
C SER A 382 2.20 -43.18 23.69
N ASN A 383 3.45 -43.48 24.05
CA ASN A 383 4.05 -42.88 25.24
C ASN A 383 4.27 -41.39 24.93
N GLY A 384 3.87 -40.55 25.88
CA GLY A 384 3.71 -39.10 25.73
C GLY A 384 4.91 -38.32 25.24
N ILE A 385 4.71 -37.01 25.06
CA ILE A 385 5.74 -36.00 24.82
C ILE A 385 6.82 -36.18 25.90
N GLN A 386 7.84 -36.97 25.60
CA GLN A 386 9.04 -37.04 26.41
C GLN A 386 9.69 -35.67 26.27
N LYS A 387 9.89 -35.02 27.41
CA LYS A 387 10.89 -33.96 27.57
C LYS A 387 12.16 -34.49 26.88
N LEU A 388 12.54 -33.91 25.76
CA LEU A 388 13.72 -34.35 25.00
C LEU A 388 14.89 -34.33 25.97
N ASP A 389 15.55 -35.47 26.16
CA ASP A 389 16.64 -35.58 27.12
C ASP A 389 17.77 -34.63 26.73
N ASP A 390 18.14 -33.72 27.62
CA ASP A 390 19.23 -32.75 27.41
C ASP A 390 20.59 -33.45 27.24
N ASN A 391 20.67 -34.75 27.59
CA ASN A 391 21.88 -35.58 27.47
C ASN A 391 21.94 -36.42 26.18
N GLN A 392 21.04 -36.21 25.22
CA GLN A 392 21.06 -36.91 23.93
C GLN A 392 21.02 -35.93 22.77
N VAL A 393 21.70 -36.30 21.68
CA VAL A 393 21.66 -35.51 20.44
C VAL A 393 20.35 -35.80 19.73
N HIS A 394 19.55 -34.78 19.45
CA HIS A 394 18.29 -34.94 18.74
C HIS A 394 18.38 -34.36 17.33
N VAL A 395 17.84 -35.05 16.34
CA VAL A 395 17.77 -34.57 14.95
C VAL A 395 16.33 -34.55 14.48
N LEU A 396 15.88 -33.41 13.96
CA LEU A 396 14.55 -33.24 13.38
C LEU A 396 14.61 -33.52 11.88
N LEU A 397 13.92 -34.59 11.45
CA LEU A 397 13.79 -34.94 10.03
C LEU A 397 12.34 -34.87 9.58
N ARG A 398 12.13 -34.40 8.35
CA ARG A 398 10.83 -34.44 7.67
C ARG A 398 10.94 -35.25 6.38
N PHE A 399 10.12 -36.29 6.27
CA PHE A 399 10.01 -37.19 5.13
C PHE A 399 8.86 -36.75 4.22
N ARG A 400 9.09 -36.77 2.91
CA ARG A 400 8.05 -36.70 1.88
C ARG A 400 8.24 -37.79 0.85
N TRP A 401 7.12 -38.36 0.42
CA TRP A 401 7.07 -39.41 -0.59
C TRP A 401 6.61 -38.78 -1.90
N GLN A 402 7.49 -38.77 -2.91
CA GLN A 402 7.12 -38.30 -4.24
C GLN A 402 6.81 -39.52 -5.11
N ARG A 403 5.54 -39.64 -5.55
CA ARG A 403 5.12 -40.69 -6.47
C ARG A 403 5.86 -40.54 -7.80
N ALA A 404 6.37 -41.67 -8.28
CA ALA A 404 6.84 -41.82 -9.65
C ALA A 404 5.68 -41.61 -10.65
N VAL A 405 5.82 -40.63 -11.55
CA VAL A 405 5.12 -40.68 -12.85
C VAL A 405 6.12 -41.30 -13.83
N PRO A 406 5.78 -42.41 -14.52
CA PRO A 406 6.70 -43.05 -15.46
C PRO A 406 7.25 -42.03 -16.47
N PRO A 407 8.57 -42.00 -16.73
CA PRO A 407 9.55 -43.04 -16.44
C PRO A 407 10.31 -42.88 -15.10
N ASN A 408 9.96 -41.90 -14.25
CA ASN A 408 10.74 -41.61 -13.05
C ASN A 408 10.57 -42.69 -11.98
N SER A 409 11.66 -43.04 -11.28
CA SER A 409 11.61 -43.90 -10.10
C SER A 409 11.13 -43.11 -8.87
N ALA A 410 10.57 -43.81 -7.90
CA ALA A 410 10.08 -43.21 -6.67
C ALA A 410 11.20 -42.53 -5.89
N LYS A 411 10.91 -41.37 -5.31
CA LYS A 411 11.89 -40.57 -4.59
C LYS A 411 11.44 -40.37 -3.15
N VAL A 412 12.34 -40.69 -2.22
CA VAL A 412 12.19 -40.29 -0.82
C VAL A 412 12.94 -39.00 -0.61
N VAL A 413 12.21 -37.99 -0.17
CA VAL A 413 12.74 -36.67 0.12
C VAL A 413 12.84 -36.54 1.64
N ILE A 414 14.04 -36.32 2.14
CA ILE A 414 14.31 -36.15 3.57
C ILE A 414 14.85 -34.73 3.79
N ASN A 415 14.05 -33.89 4.45
CA ASN A 415 14.46 -32.58 4.94
C ASN A 415 15.16 -32.76 6.31
N VAL A 416 16.43 -32.40 6.39
CA VAL A 416 17.20 -32.28 7.63
C VAL A 416 17.00 -30.86 8.16
N ILE A 417 16.14 -30.68 9.15
CA ILE A 417 15.71 -29.36 9.61
C ILE A 417 16.75 -28.80 10.59
N GLN A 418 16.96 -29.49 11.71
CA GLN A 418 17.86 -29.04 12.77
C GLN A 418 18.36 -30.20 13.62
N ALA A 419 19.43 -29.95 14.37
CA ALA A 419 19.85 -30.80 15.46
C ALA A 419 19.97 -30.01 16.76
N LEU A 420 19.75 -30.67 17.89
CA LEU A 420 19.84 -30.09 19.22
C LEU A 420 20.78 -30.90 20.10
N HIS A 421 21.33 -30.21 21.10
CA HIS A 421 22.13 -30.79 22.19
C HIS A 421 23.36 -31.55 21.68
N ILE A 422 24.00 -31.05 20.63
CA ILE A 422 25.30 -31.57 20.22
C ILE A 422 26.33 -31.14 21.28
N PRO A 423 27.01 -32.07 21.97
CA PRO A 423 27.90 -31.74 23.07
C PRO A 423 29.14 -30.94 22.61
N LYS A 424 29.63 -30.07 23.50
CA LYS A 424 30.95 -29.40 23.34
C LYS A 424 32.05 -30.44 23.38
N ILE A 425 33.16 -30.21 22.68
CA ILE A 425 34.34 -31.09 22.71
C ILE A 425 35.50 -30.28 23.27
N SER A 426 36.07 -30.72 24.38
CA SER A 426 37.18 -30.03 25.06
C SER A 426 36.86 -28.55 25.35
N GLY A 427 35.62 -28.25 25.71
CA GLY A 427 35.13 -26.89 26.00
C GLY A 427 34.78 -26.04 24.78
N GLN A 428 35.08 -26.48 23.56
CA GLN A 428 34.78 -25.73 22.33
C GLN A 428 33.48 -26.21 21.66
N LEU A 429 32.79 -25.28 21.00
CA LEU A 429 31.60 -25.60 20.20
C LEU A 429 32.00 -26.37 18.93
N PRO A 430 31.25 -27.42 18.54
CA PRO A 430 31.59 -28.22 17.38
C PRO A 430 31.26 -27.50 16.08
N ASN A 431 31.85 -28.00 14.97
CA ASN A 431 31.40 -27.69 13.61
C ASN A 431 30.57 -28.87 13.07
N PRO A 432 29.26 -28.97 13.40
CA PRO A 432 28.48 -30.17 13.13
C PRO A 432 27.99 -30.29 11.68
N TYR A 433 27.81 -31.53 11.24
CA TYR A 433 27.05 -31.90 10.05
C TYR A 433 26.41 -33.28 10.22
N ILE A 434 25.33 -33.53 9.49
CA ILE A 434 24.58 -34.80 9.52
C ILE A 434 24.89 -35.59 8.27
N VAL A 435 25.07 -36.90 8.45
CA VAL A 435 25.16 -37.89 7.38
C VAL A 435 23.94 -38.81 7.46
N LEU A 436 23.25 -38.94 6.34
CA LEU A 436 22.12 -39.84 6.13
C LEU A 436 22.57 -40.97 5.19
N GLU A 437 22.41 -42.21 5.62
CA GLU A 437 22.76 -43.40 4.84
C GLU A 437 21.53 -44.30 4.70
N LEU A 438 21.14 -44.57 3.46
CA LEU A 438 20.08 -45.52 3.15
C LEU A 438 20.69 -46.92 3.04
N ILE A 439 20.20 -47.85 3.85
CA ILE A 439 20.75 -49.20 3.99
C ILE A 439 19.68 -50.20 3.60
N ASP A 440 20.05 -51.18 2.79
CA ASP A 440 19.22 -52.36 2.53
C ASP A 440 19.37 -53.35 3.70
N LYS A 441 18.27 -53.70 4.35
CA LYS A 441 18.20 -54.59 5.52
C LYS A 441 18.60 -56.03 5.17
N GLU A 442 18.32 -56.49 3.96
CA GLU A 442 18.61 -57.85 3.50
C GLU A 442 20.09 -58.00 3.15
N THR A 443 20.64 -57.06 2.37
CA THR A 443 22.05 -57.13 1.93
C THR A 443 23.03 -56.46 2.89
N LYS A 444 22.53 -55.65 3.85
CA LYS A 444 23.29 -54.78 4.75
C LYS A 444 24.19 -53.76 4.05
N GLN A 445 24.01 -53.54 2.75
CA GLN A 445 24.78 -52.56 1.97
C GLN A 445 24.18 -51.16 2.08
N THR A 446 25.04 -50.15 2.09
CA THR A 446 24.62 -48.74 1.97
C THR A 446 24.36 -48.44 0.50
N LEU A 447 23.11 -48.14 0.17
CA LEU A 447 22.65 -47.87 -1.19
C LEU A 447 22.93 -46.43 -1.62
N ASP A 448 22.78 -45.48 -0.70
CA ASP A 448 23.05 -44.07 -0.96
C ASP A 448 23.44 -43.36 0.35
N ARG A 449 24.28 -42.33 0.24
CA ARG A 449 24.84 -41.57 1.35
C ARG A 449 24.80 -40.10 1.02
N LYS A 450 24.08 -39.33 1.84
CA LYS A 450 23.95 -37.87 1.71
C LYS A 450 24.45 -37.19 2.98
N GLN A 451 25.04 -36.02 2.86
CA GLN A 451 25.50 -35.24 4.01
C GLN A 451 25.07 -33.78 3.91
N THR A 452 24.91 -33.13 5.07
CA THR A 452 24.62 -31.71 5.15
C THR A 452 25.88 -30.85 5.03
N VAL A 453 25.71 -29.55 4.80
CA VAL A 453 26.76 -28.56 4.95
C VAL A 453 27.17 -28.47 6.42
N ILE A 454 28.46 -28.25 6.64
CA ILE A 454 29.04 -28.09 7.97
C ILE A 454 28.64 -26.72 8.52
N LYS A 455 28.02 -26.72 9.70
CA LYS A 455 27.69 -25.49 10.44
C LYS A 455 28.83 -25.16 11.39
N SER A 456 29.14 -23.87 11.55
CA SER A 456 30.27 -23.41 12.35
C SER A 456 29.87 -23.22 13.81
N MET A 457 30.67 -23.72 14.73
CA MET A 457 30.68 -23.38 16.16
C MET A 457 29.29 -23.36 16.81
N THR A 458 28.52 -24.44 16.72
CA THR A 458 27.17 -24.51 17.32
C THR A 458 26.79 -25.90 17.82
N SER A 459 26.14 -25.97 18.98
CA SER A 459 25.52 -27.19 19.53
C SER A 459 24.12 -27.46 18.97
N ASN A 460 23.49 -26.45 18.36
CA ASN A 460 22.10 -26.47 17.90
C ASN A 460 22.00 -25.98 16.43
N PRO A 461 22.63 -26.68 15.48
CA PRO A 461 22.66 -26.25 14.08
C PRO A 461 21.29 -26.34 13.40
N MET A 462 20.91 -25.26 12.72
CA MET A 462 19.86 -25.25 11.71
C MET A 462 20.45 -25.61 10.35
N PHE A 463 20.05 -26.76 9.79
CA PHE A 463 20.47 -27.21 8.47
C PHE A 463 19.49 -26.73 7.41
N ASN A 464 18.20 -27.02 7.57
CA ASN A 464 17.13 -26.79 6.59
C ASN A 464 17.43 -27.37 5.19
N GLU A 465 18.20 -28.45 5.12
CA GLU A 465 18.67 -29.02 3.86
C GLU A 465 17.81 -30.18 3.40
N THR A 466 17.49 -30.23 2.10
CA THR A 466 16.72 -31.33 1.51
C THR A 466 17.65 -32.35 0.85
N LYS A 467 17.51 -33.63 1.19
CA LYS A 467 18.25 -34.75 0.60
C LYS A 467 17.31 -35.68 -0.15
N TYR A 468 17.68 -36.00 -1.39
CA TYR A 468 16.91 -36.85 -2.28
C TYR A 468 17.57 -38.23 -2.35
N PHE A 469 16.79 -39.26 -2.04
CA PHE A 469 17.17 -40.66 -2.21
C PHE A 469 16.40 -41.21 -3.40
N GLU A 470 17.13 -41.40 -4.49
CA GLU A 470 16.62 -41.95 -5.75
C GLU A 470 16.93 -43.45 -5.79
N ASN A 471 16.12 -44.23 -6.52
CA ASN A 471 16.24 -45.70 -6.65
C ASN A 471 15.69 -46.52 -5.47
N ILE A 472 14.61 -46.06 -4.84
CA ILE A 472 13.91 -46.83 -3.81
C ILE A 472 12.76 -47.61 -4.47
N ASN A 473 12.68 -48.92 -4.21
CA ASN A 473 11.61 -49.76 -4.75
C ASN A 473 10.32 -49.57 -3.93
N GLU A 474 9.30 -48.96 -4.55
CA GLU A 474 8.01 -48.70 -3.88
C GLU A 474 7.33 -49.94 -3.31
N LYS A 475 7.58 -51.11 -3.91
CA LYS A 475 6.98 -52.38 -3.49
C LYS A 475 7.73 -53.05 -2.34
N LYS A 476 8.87 -52.50 -1.92
CA LYS A 476 9.74 -53.05 -0.87
C LYS A 476 10.24 -51.95 0.07
N PHE A 477 9.38 -51.08 0.59
CA PHE A 477 9.85 -50.04 1.53
C PHE A 477 10.35 -50.63 2.87
N ASP A 478 9.77 -51.74 3.30
CA ASP A 478 10.04 -52.36 4.61
C ASP A 478 11.45 -52.95 4.74
N ILE A 479 12.18 -53.08 3.62
CA ILE A 479 13.56 -53.56 3.61
C ILE A 479 14.58 -52.43 3.72
N TYR A 480 14.18 -51.16 3.74
CA TYR A 480 15.12 -50.04 3.83
C TYR A 480 15.20 -49.45 5.25
N LEU A 481 16.43 -49.25 5.71
CA LEU A 481 16.76 -48.56 6.95
C LEU A 481 17.44 -47.23 6.63
N LEU A 482 17.17 -46.21 7.42
CA LEU A 482 17.88 -44.94 7.39
C LEU A 482 18.80 -44.85 8.61
N ARG A 483 20.10 -44.82 8.37
CA ARG A 483 21.09 -44.51 9.40
C ARG A 483 21.36 -43.00 9.41
N ILE A 484 21.19 -42.40 10.58
CA ILE A 484 21.40 -40.97 10.84
C ILE A 484 22.64 -40.86 11.73
N SER A 485 23.65 -40.13 11.28
CA SER A 485 24.88 -39.88 12.04
C SER A 485 25.18 -38.40 12.14
N VAL A 486 25.49 -37.90 13.33
CA VAL A 486 26.03 -36.54 13.54
C VAL A 486 27.55 -36.62 13.63
N TYR A 487 28.22 -35.81 12.85
CA TYR A 487 29.68 -35.66 12.85
C TYR A 487 30.07 -34.23 13.18
N PHE A 488 31.29 -34.03 13.67
CA PHE A 488 31.93 -32.72 13.72
C PHE A 488 33.25 -32.73 12.96
N LYS A 489 33.60 -31.55 12.46
CA LYS A 489 34.89 -31.29 11.84
C LYS A 489 35.79 -30.51 12.81
N THR A 490 36.91 -31.12 13.19
CA THR A 490 37.93 -30.46 14.04
C THR A 490 38.80 -29.48 13.25
N VAL A 491 39.51 -28.61 13.97
CA VAL A 491 40.54 -27.70 13.42
C VAL A 491 41.63 -28.46 12.65
N LYS A 492 41.90 -29.73 13.00
CA LYS A 492 42.84 -30.62 12.30
C LYS A 492 42.22 -31.36 11.11
N ASN A 493 41.05 -30.93 10.62
CA ASN A 493 40.32 -31.55 9.51
C ASN A 493 39.90 -33.01 9.76
N GLN A 494 39.94 -33.49 11.01
CA GLN A 494 39.48 -34.82 11.38
C GLN A 494 37.97 -34.80 11.60
N HIS A 495 37.29 -35.80 11.01
CA HIS A 495 35.85 -35.97 11.07
C HIS A 495 35.51 -37.06 12.08
N SER A 496 34.90 -36.66 13.19
CA SER A 496 34.59 -37.57 14.30
C SER A 496 33.09 -37.68 14.48
N LYS A 497 32.60 -38.93 14.63
CA LYS A 497 31.18 -39.22 14.81
C LYS A 497 30.78 -38.98 16.28
N VAL A 498 29.76 -38.15 16.49
CA VAL A 498 29.23 -37.81 17.82
C VAL A 498 28.15 -38.78 18.24
N ALA A 499 27.15 -38.95 17.38
CA ALA A 499 25.96 -39.72 17.71
C ALA A 499 25.40 -40.39 16.46
N GLU A 500 24.74 -41.53 16.64
CA GLU A 500 24.15 -42.30 15.56
C GLU A 500 22.85 -42.98 16.01
N SER A 501 21.92 -43.14 15.08
CA SER A 501 20.77 -44.03 15.22
C SER A 501 20.39 -44.58 13.86
N THR A 502 19.79 -45.77 13.84
CA THR A 502 19.25 -46.39 12.63
C THR A 502 17.76 -46.60 12.82
N ILE A 503 16.97 -46.07 11.89
CA ILE A 503 15.52 -46.12 11.92
C ILE A 503 14.98 -46.84 10.69
N SER A 504 13.77 -47.38 10.77
CA SER A 504 13.04 -47.81 9.57
C SER A 504 12.45 -46.58 8.88
N LEU A 505 12.36 -46.60 7.55
CA LEU A 505 11.62 -45.56 6.84
C LEU A 505 10.13 -45.61 7.25
N PRO A 506 9.47 -44.46 7.42
CA PRO A 506 8.06 -44.45 7.78
C PRO A 506 7.22 -45.07 6.64
N LEU A 507 6.26 -45.95 6.97
CA LEU A 507 5.37 -46.52 5.96
C LEU A 507 4.61 -45.41 5.23
N GLN A 508 4.42 -45.55 3.92
CA GLN A 508 3.63 -44.61 3.13
C GLN A 508 2.18 -44.59 3.66
N PRO A 509 1.63 -43.43 4.05
CA PRO A 509 0.23 -43.33 4.45
C PRO A 509 -0.69 -43.73 3.28
N LYS A 510 -1.73 -44.53 3.55
CA LYS A 510 -2.75 -44.90 2.55
C LYS A 510 -3.72 -43.75 2.19
N GLU A 511 -3.66 -42.64 2.92
CA GLU A 511 -4.51 -41.46 2.75
C GLU A 511 -3.66 -40.18 2.59
N ASN A 512 -4.22 -39.16 1.93
CA ASN A 512 -3.58 -37.96 1.36
C ASN A 512 -2.85 -37.03 2.36
N ILE A 513 -1.91 -37.54 3.14
CA ILE A 513 -0.99 -36.77 4.00
C ILE A 513 0.43 -37.00 3.47
N PHE A 514 1.01 -35.99 2.83
CA PHE A 514 2.26 -36.11 2.09
C PHE A 514 3.53 -35.81 2.90
N VAL A 515 3.44 -35.63 4.22
CA VAL A 515 4.55 -35.16 5.05
C VAL A 515 4.56 -35.85 6.42
N TYR A 516 5.70 -36.43 6.80
CA TYR A 516 5.93 -37.04 8.12
C TYR A 516 7.16 -36.38 8.76
N GLU A 517 7.00 -35.70 9.90
CA GLU A 517 8.09 -35.01 10.60
C GLU A 517 8.23 -35.56 12.02
N ASN A 518 9.46 -35.88 12.44
CA ASN A 518 9.71 -36.38 13.79
C ASN A 518 11.12 -36.06 14.32
N TRP A 519 11.23 -35.95 15.64
CA TRP A 519 12.52 -35.89 16.33
C TRP A 519 13.08 -37.31 16.51
N TYR A 520 14.37 -37.45 16.23
CA TYR A 520 15.12 -38.69 16.39
C TYR A 520 16.25 -38.49 17.38
N SER A 521 16.14 -39.16 18.53
CA SER A 521 17.20 -39.21 19.52
C SER A 521 18.31 -40.15 19.03
N LEU A 522 19.52 -39.64 19.01
CA LEU A 522 20.71 -40.36 18.57
C LEU A 522 21.53 -40.80 19.79
N VAL A 523 22.06 -42.01 19.71
CA VAL A 523 22.93 -42.55 20.75
C VAL A 523 24.33 -42.01 20.55
N THR A 524 24.89 -41.36 21.57
CA THR A 524 26.26 -40.84 21.52
C THR A 524 27.27 -41.99 21.39
N SER A 525 28.24 -41.85 20.49
CA SER A 525 29.24 -42.89 20.26
C SER A 525 30.23 -42.95 21.44
N HIS A 526 30.25 -44.08 22.16
CA HIS A 526 31.08 -44.27 23.36
C HIS A 526 32.60 -44.23 23.10
N ARG A 527 33.05 -44.18 21.83
CA ARG A 527 34.48 -44.20 21.49
C ARG A 527 35.21 -42.86 21.68
N HIS A 528 34.49 -41.77 21.95
CA HIS A 528 35.07 -40.42 22.03
C HIS A 528 34.70 -39.67 23.32
N THR A 529 34.16 -40.35 24.33
CA THR A 529 33.51 -39.77 25.53
C THR A 529 34.39 -38.90 26.44
N TYR A 530 35.71 -38.85 26.24
CA TYR A 530 36.58 -37.95 27.00
C TYR A 530 36.46 -36.51 26.47
N GLY A 531 35.90 -35.61 27.29
CA GLY A 531 35.83 -34.18 27.03
C GLY A 531 34.53 -33.68 26.41
N PHE A 532 33.47 -34.49 26.35
CA PHE A 532 32.14 -34.03 25.96
C PHE A 532 31.40 -33.38 27.13
N THR A 533 30.84 -32.19 26.92
CA THR A 533 30.00 -31.51 27.91
C THR A 533 28.74 -30.98 27.23
N PHE A 534 27.56 -31.41 27.71
CA PHE A 534 26.29 -30.83 27.28
C PHE A 534 26.13 -29.45 27.89
N ILE A 535 25.52 -28.52 27.15
CA ILE A 535 25.34 -27.14 27.57
C ILE A 535 24.00 -27.03 28.30
N ASP A 536 24.02 -26.57 29.55
CA ASP A 536 22.81 -26.26 30.32
C ASP A 536 22.14 -25.00 29.73
N GLN A 537 20.84 -25.07 29.44
CA GLN A 537 20.07 -24.00 28.79
C GLN A 537 20.06 -22.69 29.59
N LYS A 538 20.33 -22.73 30.91
CA LYS A 538 20.39 -21.53 31.76
C LYS A 538 21.59 -20.62 31.47
N SER A 539 22.66 -21.14 30.87
CA SER A 539 23.89 -20.35 30.65
C SER A 539 23.91 -19.57 29.33
N GLN A 540 22.94 -19.79 28.42
CA GLN A 540 22.90 -19.11 27.11
C GLN A 540 22.38 -17.66 27.15
N MET A 541 21.75 -17.22 28.23
CA MET A 541 21.20 -15.85 28.32
C MET A 541 22.22 -14.76 28.66
N PHE A 542 23.45 -15.10 29.05
CA PHE A 542 24.43 -14.12 29.57
C PHE A 542 25.65 -13.84 28.67
N GLU A 543 25.85 -14.58 27.57
CA GLU A 543 27.07 -14.41 26.74
C GLU A 543 26.86 -13.57 25.45
N HIS A 544 25.65 -13.08 25.17
CA HIS A 544 25.36 -12.31 23.94
C HIS A 544 25.27 -10.78 24.12
N GLU A 545 25.42 -10.24 25.34
CA GLU A 545 25.34 -8.79 25.61
C GLU A 545 26.69 -8.07 25.76
N GLU A 546 27.84 -8.77 25.84
CA GLU A 546 29.13 -8.14 26.18
C GLU A 546 30.10 -7.87 25.00
N ALA A 547 29.70 -8.03 23.74
CA ALA A 547 30.63 -7.90 22.60
C ALA A 547 30.34 -6.74 21.61
N ALA A 548 29.46 -5.79 21.95
CA ALA A 548 29.04 -4.76 21.00
C ALA A 548 28.92 -3.34 21.58
N ASP A 549 29.76 -2.96 22.56
CA ASP A 549 29.87 -1.57 22.99
C ASP A 549 31.28 -1.26 23.48
N GLU A 550 32.14 -0.78 22.59
CA GLU A 550 33.32 0.04 22.90
C GLU A 550 33.94 0.51 21.57
N ASP A 551 33.38 1.55 20.93
CA ASP A 551 34.14 2.74 20.51
C ASP A 551 33.28 3.83 19.83
N SER A 552 33.58 5.09 20.17
CA SER A 552 33.20 6.35 19.50
C SER A 552 31.82 7.00 19.75
N THR A 553 31.72 7.54 20.97
CA THR A 553 30.90 8.72 21.33
C THR A 553 31.20 9.97 20.48
N ARG A 554 30.21 10.50 19.75
CA ARG A 554 30.01 11.94 19.49
C ARG A 554 28.51 12.25 19.45
N LYS A 555 27.96 12.68 20.59
CA LYS A 555 26.60 13.25 20.67
C LYS A 555 26.61 14.66 20.06
N PHE A 556 25.90 14.84 18.95
CA PHE A 556 25.40 16.16 18.55
C PHE A 556 24.04 16.37 19.20
N ASP A 557 23.98 17.37 20.07
CA ASP A 557 22.77 17.79 20.77
C ASP A 557 21.89 18.60 19.80
N ILE A 558 20.71 18.07 19.48
CA ILE A 558 19.77 18.64 18.49
C ILE A 558 18.70 19.48 19.20
N SER A 559 18.79 19.66 20.52
CA SER A 559 17.79 20.37 21.31
C SER A 559 17.88 21.91 21.23
N SER A 560 18.80 22.46 20.43
CA SER A 560 18.95 23.92 20.21
C SER A 560 18.51 24.42 18.82
N LEU A 561 17.79 23.62 18.01
CA LEU A 561 17.34 24.02 16.67
C LEU A 561 15.86 24.47 16.58
N PHE A 562 15.16 24.56 17.71
CA PHE A 562 13.76 25.01 17.74
C PHE A 562 13.53 26.10 18.79
N GLU A 563 14.17 27.25 18.60
CA GLU A 563 13.64 28.51 19.10
C GLU A 563 13.28 29.38 17.90
N THR A 564 11.98 29.48 17.60
CA THR A 564 11.47 30.55 16.74
C THR A 564 10.36 31.29 17.47
N LYS A 565 10.53 32.61 17.43
CA LYS A 565 9.80 33.65 18.14
C LYS A 565 8.28 33.48 18.10
N GLN A 566 7.69 33.75 19.27
CA GLN A 566 6.27 33.96 19.48
C GLN A 566 5.70 35.02 18.52
N GLU A 567 4.73 34.63 17.71
CA GLU A 567 3.69 35.53 17.22
C GLU A 567 2.34 35.04 17.78
N LYS A 568 1.58 35.99 18.34
CA LYS A 568 0.34 35.79 19.10
C LYS A 568 -0.72 35.06 18.26
N VAL A 569 -0.90 33.77 18.53
CA VAL A 569 -2.10 33.03 18.18
C VAL A 569 -3.05 33.11 19.37
N ILE A 570 -4.30 33.51 19.10
CA ILE A 570 -5.41 33.54 20.04
C ILE A 570 -5.52 32.17 20.73
N GLU A 571 -5.37 32.14 22.05
CA GLU A 571 -5.49 30.93 22.88
C GLU A 571 -6.84 30.24 22.62
N GLN A 572 -6.79 29.03 22.05
CA GLN A 572 -7.91 28.08 22.11
C GLN A 572 -7.59 27.00 23.14
N ASN A 573 -8.58 26.75 24.00
CA ASN A 573 -8.54 25.85 25.14
C ASN A 573 -8.01 24.45 24.77
N PRO A 574 -6.95 23.92 25.39
CA PRO A 574 -6.31 22.66 24.99
C PRO A 574 -7.12 21.37 25.29
N GLU A 575 -8.27 21.46 25.95
CA GLU A 575 -9.07 20.29 26.37
C GLU A 575 -10.28 19.95 25.48
N GLU A 576 -10.56 20.72 24.42
CA GLU A 576 -11.78 20.51 23.63
C GLU A 576 -11.60 19.33 22.64
N SER A 577 -12.39 18.26 22.83
CA SER A 577 -12.33 17.05 22.00
C SER A 577 -12.74 17.32 20.54
N ILE A 578 -12.23 16.52 19.60
CA ILE A 578 -12.55 16.62 18.16
C ILE A 578 -14.07 16.70 17.89
N PRO A 579 -14.93 15.88 18.51
CA PRO A 579 -16.38 15.98 18.35
C PRO A 579 -16.96 17.33 18.81
N GLN A 580 -16.46 17.88 19.92
CA GLN A 580 -16.91 19.18 20.45
C GLN A 580 -16.52 20.31 19.51
N LYS A 581 -15.28 20.31 19.01
CA LYS A 581 -14.82 21.26 17.99
C LYS A 581 -15.69 21.19 16.73
N LEU A 582 -15.96 19.99 16.22
CA LEU A 582 -16.76 19.79 15.01
C LEU A 582 -18.20 20.32 15.18
N ARG A 583 -18.86 20.01 16.30
CA ARG A 583 -20.22 20.49 16.58
C ARG A 583 -20.29 22.01 16.67
N LYS A 584 -19.31 22.63 17.36
CA LYS A 584 -19.18 24.08 17.46
C LYS A 584 -18.96 24.74 16.10
N TYR A 585 -18.08 24.19 15.26
CA TYR A 585 -17.81 24.71 13.93
C TYR A 585 -19.01 24.61 12.98
N LEU A 586 -19.81 23.57 13.11
CA LEU A 586 -20.99 23.34 12.28
C LEU A 586 -22.26 24.02 12.83
N GLY A 587 -22.16 24.79 13.92
CA GLY A 587 -23.30 25.49 14.53
C GLY A 587 -24.28 24.58 15.29
N PHE A 588 -23.87 23.36 15.66
CA PHE A 588 -24.66 22.48 16.53
C PHE A 588 -24.34 22.80 17.99
N GLU A 589 -25.12 23.67 18.62
CA GLU A 589 -25.02 23.89 20.06
C GLU A 589 -25.43 22.62 20.84
N PRO A 590 -24.74 22.28 21.95
CA PRO A 590 -25.21 21.24 22.84
C PRO A 590 -26.56 21.64 23.43
N THR A 591 -27.59 20.81 23.25
CA THR A 591 -28.83 20.93 24.01
C THR A 591 -28.51 20.67 25.48
N GLU A 592 -28.38 21.74 26.27
CA GLU A 592 -28.37 21.63 27.73
C GLU A 592 -29.70 21.01 28.16
N THR A 593 -29.70 19.70 28.40
CA THR A 593 -30.74 19.05 29.17
C THR A 593 -30.55 19.50 30.62
N LYS A 594 -31.19 20.61 30.97
CA LYS A 594 -31.38 20.99 32.37
C LYS A 594 -32.35 19.98 33.01
N GLU A 595 -31.81 18.87 33.51
CA GLU A 595 -32.45 18.18 34.62
C GLU A 595 -32.42 19.12 35.81
N LYS A 596 -33.53 19.85 35.99
CA LYS A 596 -33.85 20.47 37.27
C LYS A 596 -34.24 19.34 38.22
N THR A 597 -33.31 18.95 39.08
CA THR A 597 -33.66 18.38 40.37
C THR A 597 -34.25 19.49 41.24
N SER A 598 -35.54 19.34 41.54
CA SER A 598 -36.23 20.00 42.65
C SER A 598 -37.04 18.95 43.38
#